data_AF-A0A1G7DVB4-F1
#
_entry.id   AF-A0A1G7DVB4-F1
#
_cell.length_a   1.000
_cell.length_b   1.000
_cell.length_c   1.000
_cell.angle_alpha   90.00
_cell.angle_beta   90.00
_cell.angle_gamma   90.00
#
_symmetry.space_group_name_H-M   'P 1'
#
loop_
_entity.id
_entity.type
_entity.pdbx_description
1 polymer ?
#
loop_
_entity_poly.entity_id
_entity_poly.type
_entity_poly.pdbx_seq_one_letter_code
_entity_poly.pdbx_strand_id
1 'polypeptide(L)'
;MKTFTLIVVFCCCLFSASVFAQNSPQAIEGDLLRIFKKVNYYGAHKKEWKAIDSLQKMNRMFAFKLKYYTTKYPFTITQNFTELIKERLVIASSADGLFRTYSWDTRLGTTGYSFSNVVQYKVKGQTTALLKIDSADKKAAPSFWYSKVYTFAANGKTYYMATFNTIYSAARAAQGLRIFVIENGKLVTNPPLIKTPSGVYSQLHYDYNFPSIADWTSFPTINFDKATKTLSTPLVDYSGKMTRKFITYKFNGRFFEKMK
;
A
#
# COMPACT_ATOMS: atom_id res chain seq x y z
N MET A 1 29.70 -71.82 9.93
CA MET A 1 28.89 -71.30 8.80
C MET A 1 27.93 -70.25 9.32
N LYS A 2 27.98 -69.06 8.70
CA LYS A 2 26.90 -68.06 8.51
C LYS A 2 26.33 -67.32 9.74
N THR A 3 26.91 -66.14 9.94
CA THR A 3 26.31 -64.83 10.22
C THR A 3 24.77 -64.72 10.22
N PHE A 4 24.22 -63.97 11.19
CA PHE A 4 23.21 -62.94 10.87
C PHE A 4 23.31 -61.76 11.83
N THR A 5 23.66 -60.62 11.25
CA THR A 5 23.60 -59.27 11.82
C THR A 5 22.24 -58.67 11.47
N LEU A 6 21.80 -57.70 12.29
CA LEU A 6 21.36 -56.36 11.85
C LEU A 6 19.88 -55.94 12.05
N ILE A 7 19.76 -54.86 12.84
CA ILE A 7 18.84 -53.70 12.80
C ILE A 7 17.34 -53.90 13.05
N VAL A 8 16.88 -53.27 14.14
CA VAL A 8 15.63 -52.48 14.15
C VAL A 8 15.83 -51.23 15.01
N VAL A 9 16.30 -50.12 14.40
CA VAL A 9 16.02 -48.75 14.89
C VAL A 9 16.05 -47.81 13.68
N PHE A 10 14.92 -47.63 13.00
CA PHE A 10 14.71 -46.43 12.17
C PHE A 10 13.21 -46.20 11.92
N CYS A 11 12.51 -45.50 12.83
CA CYS A 11 11.11 -45.16 12.61
C CYS A 11 10.65 -43.81 13.21
N CYS A 12 11.51 -42.79 13.29
CA CYS A 12 11.10 -41.49 13.85
C CYS A 12 11.64 -40.23 13.13
N CYS A 13 11.95 -40.27 11.82
CA CYS A 13 12.50 -39.08 11.13
C CYS A 13 11.75 -38.59 9.88
N LEU A 14 10.55 -39.09 9.55
CA LEU A 14 9.86 -38.72 8.30
C LEU A 14 8.66 -37.76 8.42
N PHE A 15 8.32 -37.26 9.61
CA PHE A 15 7.13 -36.40 9.77
C PHE A 15 7.39 -34.89 9.88
N SER A 16 8.64 -34.41 9.86
CA SER A 16 8.95 -32.99 10.09
C SER A 16 8.99 -32.11 8.83
N ALA A 17 9.03 -32.70 7.63
CA ALA A 17 9.30 -31.95 6.39
C ALA A 17 8.07 -31.23 5.80
N SER A 18 6.85 -31.59 6.20
CA SER A 18 5.61 -31.15 5.53
C SER A 18 5.10 -29.77 6.00
N VAL A 19 5.54 -29.28 7.17
CA VAL A 19 5.03 -28.02 7.75
C VAL A 19 5.78 -26.79 7.25
N PHE A 20 7.06 -26.94 6.88
CA PHE A 20 7.87 -25.84 6.35
C PHE A 20 7.49 -25.47 4.91
N ALA A 21 7.07 -26.44 4.09
CA ALA A 21 6.68 -26.20 2.69
C ALA A 21 5.41 -25.36 2.54
N GLN A 22 4.45 -25.46 3.48
CA GLN A 22 3.18 -24.72 3.42
C GLN A 22 3.32 -23.22 3.70
N ASN A 23 4.45 -22.80 4.28
CA ASN A 23 4.67 -21.42 4.74
C ASN A 23 5.86 -20.74 4.04
N SER A 24 6.32 -21.30 2.92
CA SER A 24 7.37 -20.67 2.11
C SER A 24 6.86 -19.37 1.45
N PRO A 25 7.76 -18.42 1.11
CA PRO A 25 7.38 -17.23 0.36
C PRO A 25 6.56 -17.53 -0.90
N GLN A 26 6.93 -18.58 -1.63
CA GLN A 26 6.26 -19.02 -2.86
C GLN A 26 4.88 -19.59 -2.58
N ALA A 27 4.71 -20.39 -1.52
CA ALA A 27 3.40 -20.94 -1.14
C ALA A 27 2.43 -19.82 -0.73
N ILE A 28 2.90 -18.85 0.07
CA ILE A 28 2.12 -17.68 0.47
C ILE A 28 1.71 -16.85 -0.74
N GLU A 29 2.65 -16.57 -1.65
CA GLU A 29 2.37 -15.81 -2.86
C GLU A 29 1.39 -16.55 -3.78
N GLY A 30 1.57 -17.85 -3.98
CA GLY A 30 0.66 -18.68 -4.79
C GLY A 30 -0.77 -18.72 -4.23
N ASP A 31 -0.92 -18.80 -2.91
CA ASP A 31 -2.24 -18.75 -2.26
C ASP A 31 -2.94 -17.40 -2.46
N LEU A 32 -2.19 -16.29 -2.26
CA LEU A 32 -2.69 -14.94 -2.51
C LEU A 32 -3.04 -14.74 -3.98
N LEU A 33 -2.16 -15.16 -4.90
CA LEU A 33 -2.31 -15.02 -6.34
C LEU A 33 -3.56 -15.72 -6.84
N ARG A 34 -3.84 -16.94 -6.37
CA ARG A 34 -5.03 -17.70 -6.74
C ARG A 34 -6.33 -16.93 -6.44
N ILE A 35 -6.38 -16.22 -5.32
CA ILE A 35 -7.55 -15.42 -4.92
C ILE A 35 -7.58 -14.11 -5.69
N PHE A 36 -6.42 -13.47 -5.87
CA PHE A 36 -6.32 -12.20 -6.57
C PHE A 36 -6.70 -12.31 -8.05
N LYS A 37 -6.31 -13.40 -8.72
CA LYS A 37 -6.79 -13.73 -10.08
C LYS A 37 -8.31 -13.84 -10.15
N LYS A 38 -8.98 -14.34 -9.10
CA LYS A 38 -10.45 -14.37 -9.04
C LYS A 38 -11.05 -12.97 -8.85
N VAL A 39 -10.38 -12.07 -8.12
CA VAL A 39 -10.77 -10.64 -8.07
C VAL A 39 -10.75 -10.04 -9.47
N ASN A 40 -9.66 -10.25 -10.22
CA ASN A 40 -9.54 -9.77 -11.60
C ASN A 40 -10.59 -10.41 -12.53
N TYR A 41 -10.80 -11.74 -12.43
CA TYR A 41 -11.79 -12.46 -13.21
C TYR A 41 -13.20 -11.91 -12.99
N TYR A 42 -13.72 -11.90 -11.76
CA TYR A 42 -15.08 -11.41 -11.50
C TYR A 42 -15.20 -9.89 -11.77
N GLY A 43 -14.10 -9.15 -11.64
CA GLY A 43 -14.02 -7.74 -12.01
C GLY A 43 -14.19 -7.48 -13.51
N ALA A 44 -13.71 -8.39 -14.38
CA ALA A 44 -13.93 -8.32 -15.81
C ALA A 44 -15.34 -8.79 -16.22
N HIS A 45 -15.92 -9.70 -15.45
CA HIS A 45 -17.22 -10.34 -15.73
C HIS A 45 -18.38 -9.78 -14.90
N LYS A 46 -18.27 -8.55 -14.38
CA LYS A 46 -19.26 -7.94 -13.48
C LYS A 46 -20.71 -7.95 -13.95
N LYS A 47 -20.92 -7.96 -15.28
CA LYS A 47 -22.24 -7.94 -15.90
C LYS A 47 -22.94 -9.30 -15.82
N GLU A 48 -22.21 -10.36 -15.49
CA GLU A 48 -22.76 -11.71 -15.33
C GLU A 48 -23.49 -11.86 -14.00
N TRP A 49 -24.47 -12.78 -14.00
CA TRP A 49 -25.24 -13.14 -12.82
C TRP A 49 -24.32 -13.54 -11.65
N LYS A 50 -24.54 -12.93 -10.46
CA LYS A 50 -23.76 -13.15 -9.22
C LYS A 50 -22.26 -12.81 -9.27
N ALA A 51 -21.77 -12.18 -10.34
CA ALA A 51 -20.36 -11.78 -10.43
C ALA A 51 -19.99 -10.74 -9.36
N ILE A 52 -20.89 -9.81 -9.03
CA ILE A 52 -20.66 -8.78 -8.01
C ILE A 52 -20.49 -9.38 -6.62
N ASP A 53 -21.37 -10.30 -6.20
CA ASP A 53 -21.27 -10.96 -4.89
C ASP A 53 -19.98 -11.76 -4.77
N SER A 54 -19.62 -12.47 -5.85
CA SER A 54 -18.38 -13.23 -5.95
C SER A 54 -17.16 -12.31 -5.88
N LEU A 55 -17.20 -11.18 -6.57
CA LEU A 55 -16.14 -10.16 -6.53
C LEU A 55 -15.95 -9.58 -5.13
N GLN A 56 -17.05 -9.21 -4.44
CA GLN A 56 -16.99 -8.72 -3.07
C GLN A 56 -16.44 -9.78 -2.10
N LYS A 57 -16.85 -11.03 -2.26
CA LYS A 57 -16.32 -12.17 -1.49
C LYS A 57 -14.83 -12.35 -1.72
N MET A 58 -14.37 -12.37 -2.97
CA MET A 58 -12.95 -12.56 -3.30
C MET A 58 -12.09 -11.38 -2.80
N ASN A 59 -12.56 -10.14 -2.92
CA ASN A 59 -11.87 -8.98 -2.35
C ASN A 59 -11.70 -9.09 -0.84
N ARG A 60 -12.76 -9.46 -0.10
CA ARG A 60 -12.67 -9.68 1.35
C ARG A 60 -11.68 -10.79 1.68
N MET A 61 -11.75 -11.92 0.99
CA MET A 61 -10.83 -13.03 1.21
C MET A 61 -9.37 -12.63 0.94
N PHE A 62 -9.09 -11.92 -0.15
CA PHE A 62 -7.76 -11.43 -0.48
C PHE A 62 -7.25 -10.47 0.60
N ALA A 63 -8.05 -9.47 0.97
CA ALA A 63 -7.71 -8.49 2.00
C ALA A 63 -7.34 -9.14 3.34
N PHE A 64 -8.18 -10.09 3.81
CA PHE A 64 -7.94 -10.77 5.08
C PHE A 64 -6.72 -11.69 5.03
N LYS A 65 -6.51 -12.44 3.94
CA LYS A 65 -5.33 -13.31 3.80
C LYS A 65 -4.05 -12.50 3.67
N LEU A 66 -4.06 -11.41 2.90
CA LEU A 66 -2.91 -10.51 2.78
C LEU A 66 -2.55 -9.93 4.14
N LYS A 67 -3.52 -9.38 4.88
CA LYS A 67 -3.31 -8.90 6.27
C LYS A 67 -2.78 -10.01 7.17
N TYR A 68 -3.36 -11.21 7.10
CA TYR A 68 -2.95 -12.35 7.92
C TYR A 68 -1.49 -12.71 7.66
N TYR A 69 -1.10 -12.96 6.40
CA TYR A 69 0.27 -13.33 6.07
C TYR A 69 1.27 -12.23 6.39
N THR A 70 0.94 -10.98 6.10
CA THR A 70 1.80 -9.82 6.40
C THR A 70 1.89 -9.48 7.88
N THR A 71 0.98 -9.99 8.72
CA THR A 71 1.14 -9.93 10.18
C THR A 71 1.97 -11.11 10.66
N LYS A 72 1.64 -12.32 10.22
CA LYS A 72 2.19 -13.57 10.74
C LYS A 72 3.64 -13.83 10.34
N TYR A 73 4.04 -13.44 9.13
CA TYR A 73 5.32 -13.81 8.55
C TYR A 73 6.19 -12.56 8.30
N PRO A 74 7.15 -12.24 9.19
CA PRO A 74 7.93 -11.01 9.09
C PRO A 74 8.72 -10.82 7.78
N PHE A 75 9.12 -11.91 7.12
CA PHE A 75 9.84 -11.84 5.85
C PHE A 75 9.01 -11.21 4.72
N THR A 76 7.67 -11.17 4.83
CA THR A 76 6.84 -10.60 3.76
C THR A 76 7.03 -9.10 3.60
N ILE A 77 7.58 -8.40 4.60
CA ILE A 77 7.86 -6.96 4.50
C ILE A 77 8.97 -6.62 3.50
N THR A 78 9.76 -7.62 3.10
CA THR A 78 10.82 -7.49 2.07
C THR A 78 10.59 -8.39 0.87
N GLN A 79 9.62 -9.31 0.90
CA GLN A 79 9.29 -10.20 -0.22
C GLN A 79 8.88 -9.41 -1.48
N ASN A 80 9.35 -9.83 -2.65
CA ASN A 80 9.07 -9.10 -3.90
C ASN A 80 7.64 -9.27 -4.41
N PHE A 81 6.99 -10.40 -4.13
CA PHE A 81 5.62 -10.69 -4.61
C PHE A 81 5.47 -10.47 -6.14
N THR A 82 6.42 -10.99 -6.91
CA THR A 82 6.56 -10.76 -8.36
C THR A 82 5.30 -11.12 -9.16
N GLU A 83 4.65 -12.24 -8.85
CA GLU A 83 3.44 -12.68 -9.56
C GLU A 83 2.22 -11.83 -9.18
N LEU A 84 2.12 -11.39 -7.93
CA LEU A 84 1.06 -10.45 -7.54
C LEU A 84 1.25 -9.08 -8.20
N ILE A 85 2.50 -8.61 -8.36
CA ILE A 85 2.80 -7.38 -9.09
C ILE A 85 2.39 -7.50 -10.56
N LYS A 86 2.67 -8.64 -11.22
CA LYS A 86 2.20 -8.92 -12.59
C LYS A 86 0.67 -8.86 -12.70
N GLU A 87 -0.04 -9.32 -11.68
CA GLU A 87 -1.51 -9.19 -11.56
C GLU A 87 -1.99 -7.80 -11.12
N ARG A 88 -1.11 -6.80 -11.10
CA ARG A 88 -1.37 -5.38 -10.78
C ARG A 88 -1.62 -5.07 -9.31
N LEU A 89 -1.08 -5.88 -8.38
CA LEU A 89 -0.91 -5.44 -7.00
C LEU A 89 0.18 -4.37 -6.94
N VAL A 90 -0.14 -3.20 -6.40
CA VAL A 90 0.84 -2.14 -6.17
C VAL A 90 1.45 -2.31 -4.78
N ILE A 91 2.78 -2.37 -4.71
CA ILE A 91 3.53 -2.48 -3.46
C ILE A 91 4.51 -1.31 -3.39
N ALA A 92 4.47 -0.55 -2.28
CA ALA A 92 5.45 0.50 -2.02
C ALA A 92 6.11 0.27 -0.67
N SER A 93 7.44 0.21 -0.65
CA SER A 93 8.23 -0.07 0.56
C SER A 93 9.06 1.14 0.95
N SER A 94 9.23 1.36 2.25
CA SER A 94 10.23 2.30 2.76
C SER A 94 11.64 1.76 2.52
N ALA A 95 12.60 2.66 2.35
CA ALA A 95 14.01 2.30 2.12
C ALA A 95 14.64 1.55 3.31
N ASP A 96 14.13 1.73 4.53
CA ASP A 96 14.60 1.03 5.73
C ASP A 96 13.94 -0.36 5.93
N GLY A 97 13.00 -0.75 5.08
CA GLY A 97 12.30 -2.03 5.17
C GLY A 97 11.42 -2.17 6.42
N LEU A 98 11.04 -1.07 7.06
CA LEU A 98 10.19 -1.06 8.26
C LEU A 98 8.73 -0.76 7.99
N PHE A 99 8.39 -0.26 6.81
CA PHE A 99 7.04 0.12 6.42
C PHE A 99 6.77 -0.25 4.96
N ARG A 100 5.58 -0.80 4.70
CA ARG A 100 5.17 -1.21 3.36
C ARG A 100 3.67 -1.05 3.19
N THR A 101 3.26 -0.59 2.02
CA THR A 101 1.86 -0.55 1.60
C THR A 101 1.62 -1.55 0.48
N TYR A 102 0.40 -2.08 0.46
CA TYR A 102 -0.14 -2.92 -0.60
C TYR A 102 -1.43 -2.27 -1.05
N SER A 103 -1.67 -2.14 -2.34
CA SER A 103 -2.87 -1.52 -2.89
C SER A 103 -3.33 -2.23 -4.15
N TRP A 104 -4.63 -2.45 -4.28
CA TRP A 104 -5.21 -3.05 -5.48
C TRP A 104 -6.54 -2.42 -5.82
N ASP A 105 -6.87 -2.40 -7.11
CA ASP A 105 -8.21 -2.09 -7.59
C ASP A 105 -9.14 -3.24 -7.19
N THR A 106 -10.10 -2.95 -6.32
CA THR A 106 -11.12 -3.92 -5.90
C THR A 106 -12.04 -4.31 -7.05
N ARG A 107 -11.99 -3.56 -8.15
CA ARG A 107 -12.95 -3.64 -9.25
C ARG A 107 -14.36 -3.36 -8.75
N LEU A 108 -14.62 -2.72 -7.62
CA LEU A 108 -16.01 -2.41 -7.20
C LEU A 108 -16.47 -1.02 -7.64
N GLY A 109 -15.57 -0.22 -8.23
CA GLY A 109 -15.89 1.09 -8.75
C GLY A 109 -16.86 1.05 -9.94
N THR A 110 -17.71 2.07 -10.01
CA THR A 110 -18.72 2.28 -11.06
C THR A 110 -18.21 3.29 -12.09
N THR A 111 -17.98 4.53 -11.67
CA THR A 111 -17.51 5.64 -12.54
C THR A 111 -15.99 5.76 -12.57
N GLY A 112 -15.34 5.39 -11.47
CA GLY A 112 -13.89 5.40 -11.31
C GLY A 112 -13.41 4.13 -10.65
N TYR A 113 -12.18 4.17 -10.18
CA TYR A 113 -11.57 3.02 -9.51
C TYR A 113 -11.92 3.01 -8.02
N SER A 114 -12.04 1.82 -7.44
CA SER A 114 -12.19 1.64 -6.01
C SER A 114 -11.05 0.79 -5.51
N PHE A 115 -10.17 1.38 -4.72
CA PHE A 115 -8.99 0.72 -4.19
C PHE A 115 -9.21 0.16 -2.78
N SER A 116 -8.43 -0.84 -2.42
CA SER A 116 -8.25 -1.22 -1.03
C SER A 116 -6.76 -1.35 -0.74
N ASN A 117 -6.41 -1.25 0.55
CA ASN A 117 -5.03 -1.23 0.98
C ASN A 117 -4.81 -1.96 2.29
N VAL A 118 -3.62 -2.54 2.38
CA VAL A 118 -3.02 -3.06 3.61
C VAL A 118 -1.74 -2.29 3.85
N VAL A 119 -1.47 -1.91 5.09
CA VAL A 119 -0.20 -1.34 5.49
C VAL A 119 0.44 -2.26 6.52
N GLN A 120 1.67 -2.65 6.25
CA GLN A 120 2.50 -3.48 7.10
C GLN A 120 3.61 -2.64 7.68
N TYR A 121 3.88 -2.82 8.96
CA TYR A 121 5.01 -2.19 9.63
C TYR A 121 5.73 -3.18 10.54
N LYS A 122 7.02 -2.94 10.79
CA LYS A 122 7.90 -3.83 11.54
C LYS A 122 8.45 -3.14 12.79
N VAL A 123 8.34 -3.83 13.91
CA VAL A 123 8.86 -3.40 15.22
C VAL A 123 9.56 -4.59 15.87
N LYS A 124 10.82 -4.42 16.27
CA LYS A 124 11.61 -5.47 16.96
C LYS A 124 11.57 -6.83 16.24
N GLY A 125 11.70 -6.81 14.91
CA GLY A 125 11.70 -8.03 14.09
C GLY A 125 10.32 -8.64 13.80
N GLN A 126 9.25 -8.17 14.45
CA GLN A 126 7.89 -8.63 14.22
C GLN A 126 7.12 -7.66 13.34
N THR A 127 6.17 -8.18 12.56
CA THR A 127 5.34 -7.37 11.67
C THR A 127 3.90 -7.32 12.13
N THR A 128 3.28 -6.16 11.97
CA THR A 128 1.83 -5.99 12.13
C THR A 128 1.29 -5.40 10.84
N ALA A 129 0.11 -5.85 10.41
CA ALA A 129 -0.58 -5.28 9.27
C ALA A 129 -1.97 -4.76 9.61
N LEU A 130 -2.31 -3.59 9.09
CA LEU A 130 -3.60 -2.94 9.23
C LEU A 130 -4.30 -2.93 7.87
N LEU A 131 -5.57 -3.29 7.86
CA LEU A 131 -6.43 -3.23 6.68
C LEU A 131 -7.21 -1.92 6.70
N LYS A 132 -7.46 -1.32 5.52
CA LYS A 132 -8.39 -0.20 5.35
C LYS A 132 -8.02 1.04 6.18
N ILE A 133 -6.82 1.57 5.97
CA ILE A 133 -6.39 2.79 6.68
C ILE A 133 -7.22 4.02 6.27
N ASP A 134 -7.84 3.99 5.09
CA ASP A 134 -8.75 5.06 4.63
C ASP A 134 -10.17 4.95 5.19
N SER A 135 -10.52 3.89 5.92
CA SER A 135 -11.86 3.70 6.49
C SER A 135 -11.99 4.27 7.89
N ALA A 136 -11.75 5.57 8.04
CA ALA A 136 -12.32 6.32 9.16
C ALA A 136 -13.75 6.77 8.75
N ASP A 137 -14.74 5.94 9.08
CA ASP A 137 -16.15 6.31 9.34
C ASP A 137 -17.06 6.95 8.27
N LYS A 138 -16.74 7.00 6.97
CA LYS A 138 -17.72 7.49 5.99
C LYS A 138 -17.83 6.63 4.74
N LYS A 139 -19.08 6.39 4.30
CA LYS A 139 -19.51 5.71 3.06
C LYS A 139 -18.89 6.27 1.76
N ALA A 140 -17.96 7.21 1.83
CA ALA A 140 -17.37 7.94 0.72
C ALA A 140 -15.89 8.30 0.94
N ALA A 141 -15.17 7.63 1.84
CA ALA A 141 -13.74 7.90 1.96
C ALA A 141 -13.03 7.50 0.65
N PRO A 142 -12.32 8.43 0.00
CA PRO A 142 -11.66 8.16 -1.27
C PRO A 142 -10.70 7.00 -1.10
N SER A 143 -10.83 6.02 -1.99
CA SER A 143 -9.99 4.84 -2.01
C SER A 143 -8.74 5.16 -2.82
N PHE A 144 -7.56 5.04 -2.21
CA PHE A 144 -6.30 5.35 -2.87
C PHE A 144 -5.41 4.11 -3.05
N TRP A 145 -4.57 4.16 -4.08
CA TRP A 145 -3.41 3.27 -4.16
C TRP A 145 -2.14 4.03 -3.81
N TYR A 146 -1.28 3.39 -3.02
CA TYR A 146 0.00 3.95 -2.62
C TYR A 146 1.10 3.54 -3.57
N SER A 147 1.74 4.50 -4.21
CA SER A 147 2.72 4.25 -5.30
C SER A 147 4.17 4.36 -4.89
N LYS A 148 4.47 5.10 -3.81
CA LYS A 148 5.84 5.32 -3.33
C LYS A 148 5.83 5.62 -1.85
N VAL A 149 6.90 5.26 -1.14
CA VAL A 149 7.10 5.62 0.27
C VAL A 149 8.44 6.32 0.41
N TYR A 150 8.43 7.57 0.83
CA TYR A 150 9.64 8.27 1.28
C TYR A 150 9.82 8.13 2.79
N THR A 151 11.05 8.30 3.26
CA THR A 151 11.35 8.38 4.70
C THR A 151 12.10 9.65 5.03
N PHE A 152 11.79 10.22 6.19
CA PHE A 152 12.59 11.31 6.76
C PHE A 152 12.64 11.21 8.28
N ALA A 153 13.76 11.65 8.86
CA ALA A 153 13.95 11.68 10.30
C ALA A 153 13.78 13.11 10.84
N ALA A 154 13.05 13.23 11.94
CA ALA A 154 12.91 14.45 12.73
C ALA A 154 12.51 14.11 14.16
N ASN A 155 13.01 14.88 15.14
CA ASN A 155 12.60 14.77 16.55
C ASN A 155 12.73 13.33 17.11
N GLY A 156 13.81 12.63 16.74
CA GLY A 156 14.06 11.25 17.17
C GLY A 156 13.14 10.20 16.53
N LYS A 157 12.33 10.58 15.54
CA LYS A 157 11.34 9.72 14.88
C LYS A 157 11.60 9.60 13.39
N THR A 158 11.30 8.43 12.84
CA THR A 158 11.24 8.20 11.39
C THR A 158 9.80 8.29 10.92
N TYR A 159 9.55 9.21 10.02
CA TYR A 159 8.25 9.39 9.37
C TYR A 159 8.28 8.76 7.98
N TYR A 160 7.16 8.14 7.61
CA TYR A 160 6.95 7.49 6.32
C TYR A 160 5.92 8.29 5.55
N MET A 161 6.29 8.78 4.36
CA MET A 161 5.41 9.56 3.50
C MET A 161 5.00 8.70 2.32
N ALA A 162 3.80 8.13 2.38
CA ALA A 162 3.28 7.31 1.31
C ALA A 162 2.52 8.19 0.31
N THR A 163 3.02 8.28 -0.93
CA THR A 163 2.30 8.97 -2.01
C THR A 163 1.15 8.10 -2.47
N PHE A 164 0.01 8.72 -2.70
CA PHE A 164 -1.20 8.05 -3.09
C PHE A 164 -1.83 8.70 -4.31
N ASN A 165 -2.61 7.91 -5.04
CA ASN A 165 -3.33 8.36 -6.21
C ASN A 165 -4.74 7.78 -6.20
N THR A 166 -5.66 8.42 -6.91
CA THR A 166 -6.96 7.86 -7.25
C THR A 166 -7.47 8.49 -8.55
N ILE A 167 -8.39 7.77 -9.21
CA ILE A 167 -9.11 8.25 -10.40
C ILE A 167 -10.58 8.08 -10.06
N TYR A 168 -11.25 9.21 -9.83
CA TYR A 168 -12.66 9.26 -9.47
C TYR A 168 -13.57 8.99 -10.67
N SER A 169 -13.13 9.42 -11.86
CA SER A 169 -13.82 9.23 -13.13
C SER A 169 -12.87 9.50 -14.30
N ALA A 170 -13.35 9.35 -15.53
CA ALA A 170 -12.63 9.80 -16.73
C ALA A 170 -12.26 11.30 -16.72
N ALA A 171 -12.98 12.11 -15.92
CA ALA A 171 -12.78 13.55 -15.85
C ALA A 171 -11.95 13.98 -14.64
N ARG A 172 -11.92 13.22 -13.54
CA ARG A 172 -11.34 13.67 -12.26
C ARG A 172 -10.41 12.63 -11.64
N ALA A 173 -9.28 13.11 -11.15
CA ALA A 173 -8.30 12.32 -10.43
C ALA A 173 -7.72 13.13 -9.26
N ALA A 174 -7.01 12.44 -8.37
CA ALA A 174 -6.26 13.09 -7.30
C ALA A 174 -4.92 12.39 -7.05
N GLN A 175 -3.98 13.17 -6.54
CA GLN A 175 -2.73 12.66 -6.01
C GLN A 175 -2.41 13.39 -4.70
N GLY A 176 -1.71 12.70 -3.82
CA GLY A 176 -1.27 13.30 -2.57
C GLY A 176 -0.23 12.45 -1.88
N LEU A 177 0.02 12.79 -0.62
CA LEU A 177 0.79 11.97 0.30
C LEU A 177 0.10 11.94 1.64
N ARG A 178 0.29 10.82 2.34
CA ARG A 178 -0.06 10.67 3.75
C ARG A 178 1.19 10.36 4.54
N ILE A 179 1.30 10.99 5.70
CA ILE A 179 2.40 10.79 6.63
C ILE A 179 1.97 9.76 7.68
N PHE A 180 2.91 8.88 8.02
CA PHE A 180 2.80 7.87 9.06
C PHE A 180 4.02 7.95 9.96
N VAL A 181 3.88 7.44 11.18
CA VAL A 181 5.01 7.27 12.10
C VAL A 181 4.77 6.03 12.95
N ILE A 182 5.85 5.32 13.28
CA ILE A 182 5.79 4.21 14.23
C ILE A 182 6.27 4.76 15.58
N GLU A 183 5.37 4.79 16.56
CA GLU A 183 5.63 5.31 17.90
C GLU A 183 5.16 4.31 18.94
N ASN A 184 5.98 4.07 19.97
CA ASN A 184 5.65 3.15 21.06
C ASN A 184 5.20 1.76 20.55
N GLY A 185 5.84 1.30 19.47
CA GLY A 185 5.55 0.01 18.83
C GLY A 185 4.25 -0.06 18.03
N LYS A 186 3.55 1.07 17.81
CA LYS A 186 2.28 1.15 17.07
C LYS A 186 2.40 2.10 15.88
N LEU A 187 1.63 1.83 14.84
CA LEU A 187 1.51 2.74 13.70
C LEU A 187 0.51 3.86 14.03
N VAL A 188 0.98 5.11 13.95
CA VAL A 188 0.14 6.31 13.96
C VAL A 188 -0.09 6.74 12.52
N THR A 189 -1.35 6.77 12.10
CA THR A 189 -1.75 7.00 10.69
C THR A 189 -2.05 8.45 10.35
N ASN A 190 -2.05 9.32 11.36
CA ASN A 190 -2.41 10.73 11.24
C ASN A 190 -1.52 11.70 12.05
N PRO A 191 -0.18 11.58 12.02
CA PRO A 191 0.70 12.57 12.63
C PRO A 191 0.52 13.96 11.98
N PRO A 192 0.18 15.02 12.74
CA PRO A 192 -0.14 16.34 12.20
C PRO A 192 1.16 17.11 11.87
N LEU A 193 1.67 16.94 10.65
CA LEU A 193 2.96 17.47 10.23
C LEU A 193 2.91 18.48 9.09
N ILE A 194 1.73 18.73 8.51
CA ILE A 194 1.57 19.64 7.37
C ILE A 194 0.70 20.79 7.82
N LYS A 195 1.26 22.00 7.89
CA LYS A 195 0.51 23.18 8.29
C LYS A 195 0.15 24.01 7.07
N THR A 196 -1.14 24.30 6.95
CA THR A 196 -1.71 25.18 5.94
C THR A 196 -2.46 26.31 6.65
N PRO A 197 -2.94 27.35 5.93
CA PRO A 197 -3.79 28.38 6.53
C PRO A 197 -5.06 27.82 7.20
N SER A 198 -5.56 26.67 6.77
CA SER A 198 -6.80 26.06 7.28
C SER A 198 -6.58 25.12 8.47
N GLY A 199 -5.35 24.75 8.81
CA GLY A 199 -5.07 23.87 9.94
C GLY A 199 -3.79 23.05 9.81
N VAL A 200 -3.68 22.02 10.65
CA VAL A 200 -2.56 21.07 10.64
C VAL A 200 -3.07 19.67 10.32
N TYR A 201 -2.45 19.04 9.33
CA TYR A 201 -2.91 17.80 8.72
C TYR A 201 -1.79 16.76 8.65
N SER A 202 -2.19 15.51 8.49
CA SER A 202 -1.27 14.38 8.20
C SER A 202 -1.19 14.02 6.72
N GLN A 203 -1.93 14.74 5.88
CA GLN A 203 -1.97 14.51 4.45
C GLN A 203 -2.04 15.82 3.68
N LEU A 204 -1.51 15.80 2.47
CA LEU A 204 -1.59 16.87 1.49
C LEU A 204 -1.98 16.24 0.16
N HIS A 205 -2.98 16.78 -0.50
CA HIS A 205 -3.44 16.28 -1.79
C HIS A 205 -4.00 17.41 -2.63
N TYR A 206 -4.13 17.13 -3.93
CA TYR A 206 -4.80 17.97 -4.88
C TYR A 206 -5.65 17.10 -5.80
N ASP A 207 -6.83 17.61 -6.12
CA ASP A 207 -7.67 17.10 -7.19
C ASP A 207 -7.31 17.82 -8.48
N TYR A 208 -7.47 17.16 -9.62
CA TYR A 208 -7.28 17.77 -10.94
C TYR A 208 -8.19 17.12 -11.98
N ASN A 209 -8.43 17.85 -13.06
CA ASN A 209 -9.15 17.36 -14.23
C ASN A 209 -8.20 16.47 -15.03
N PHE A 210 -8.53 15.18 -15.15
CA PHE A 210 -7.69 14.23 -15.87
C PHE A 210 -7.44 14.63 -17.34
N PRO A 211 -8.42 15.19 -18.09
CA PRO A 211 -8.18 15.69 -19.45
C PRO A 211 -7.16 16.83 -19.53
N SER A 212 -6.88 17.55 -18.44
CA SER A 212 -5.92 18.67 -18.45
C SER A 212 -4.47 18.24 -18.72
N ILE A 213 -4.19 16.95 -18.60
CA ILE A 213 -2.87 16.35 -18.83
C ILE A 213 -2.88 15.32 -19.97
N ALA A 214 -3.95 15.25 -20.76
CA ALA A 214 -4.12 14.21 -21.78
C ALA A 214 -2.99 14.20 -22.83
N ASP A 215 -2.50 15.39 -23.20
CA ASP A 215 -1.44 15.56 -24.20
C ASP A 215 -0.02 15.51 -23.61
N TRP A 216 0.12 15.21 -22.32
CA TRP A 216 1.40 15.25 -21.63
C TRP A 216 2.04 13.86 -21.60
N THR A 217 3.23 13.73 -22.19
CA THR A 217 4.04 12.50 -22.09
C THR A 217 4.51 12.22 -20.66
N SER A 218 4.67 13.28 -19.86
CA SER A 218 4.91 13.21 -18.42
C SER A 218 4.31 14.43 -17.72
N PHE A 219 3.81 14.21 -16.51
CA PHE A 219 3.18 15.24 -15.70
C PHE A 219 3.83 15.30 -14.31
N PRO A 220 3.86 16.49 -13.69
CA PRO A 220 4.48 16.68 -12.41
C PRO A 220 3.68 15.90 -11.36
N THR A 221 4.41 15.27 -10.44
CA THR A 221 3.84 14.52 -9.33
C THR A 221 4.31 15.10 -8.02
N ILE A 222 3.58 14.82 -6.94
CA ILE A 222 4.03 15.08 -5.59
C ILE A 222 5.35 14.37 -5.32
N ASN A 223 6.34 15.13 -4.86
CA ASN A 223 7.69 14.63 -4.60
C ASN A 223 8.19 15.11 -3.24
N PHE A 224 9.08 14.32 -2.65
CA PHE A 224 9.79 14.68 -1.43
C PHE A 224 11.30 14.62 -1.67
N ASP A 225 11.97 15.73 -1.42
CA ASP A 225 13.42 15.82 -1.38
C ASP A 225 13.91 15.59 0.05
N LYS A 226 14.62 14.48 0.26
CA LYS A 226 15.11 14.07 1.58
C LYS A 226 16.23 14.96 2.10
N ALA A 227 17.09 15.50 1.23
CA ALA A 227 18.25 16.29 1.63
C ALA A 227 17.82 17.65 2.17
N THR A 228 16.88 18.30 1.47
CA THR A 228 16.36 19.63 1.84
C THR A 228 15.12 19.56 2.73
N LYS A 229 14.56 18.36 2.94
CA LYS A 229 13.28 18.10 3.62
C LYS A 229 12.15 18.97 3.05
N THR A 230 12.01 18.87 1.73
CA THR A 230 11.09 19.69 0.94
C THR A 230 10.05 18.82 0.25
N LEU A 231 8.79 19.19 0.39
CA LEU A 231 7.67 18.63 -0.37
C LEU A 231 7.32 19.56 -1.52
N SER A 232 7.16 19.02 -2.71
CA SER A 232 6.69 19.77 -3.88
C SER A 232 5.41 19.14 -4.39
N THR A 233 4.34 19.93 -4.51
CA THR A 233 3.08 19.51 -5.13
C THR A 233 2.87 20.30 -6.40
N PRO A 234 2.37 19.68 -7.49
CA PRO A 234 1.89 20.44 -8.63
C PRO A 234 0.87 21.50 -8.22
N LEU A 235 0.95 22.66 -8.85
CA LEU A 235 -0.09 23.69 -8.75
C LEU A 235 -1.23 23.31 -9.70
N VAL A 236 -2.42 23.16 -9.14
CA VAL A 236 -3.68 23.07 -9.89
C VAL A 236 -4.38 24.42 -9.77
N ASP A 237 -4.82 24.98 -10.89
CA ASP A 237 -5.55 26.24 -10.89
C ASP A 237 -7.02 26.07 -10.45
N TYR A 238 -7.73 27.19 -10.32
CA TYR A 238 -9.13 27.21 -9.87
C TYR A 238 -10.09 26.45 -10.79
N SER A 239 -9.72 26.21 -12.05
CA SER A 239 -10.51 25.43 -13.01
C SER A 239 -10.29 23.91 -12.88
N GLY A 240 -9.34 23.49 -12.02
CA GLY A 240 -8.92 22.10 -11.89
C GLY A 240 -7.84 21.69 -12.90
N LYS A 241 -7.27 22.62 -13.68
CA LYS A 241 -6.21 22.33 -14.65
C LYS A 241 -4.86 22.20 -13.93
N MET A 242 -4.18 21.08 -14.13
CA MET A 242 -2.81 20.91 -13.64
C MET A 242 -1.86 21.80 -14.42
N THR A 243 -0.97 22.49 -13.71
CA THR A 243 0.09 23.30 -14.30
C THR A 243 1.46 22.62 -14.13
N ARG A 244 2.48 23.14 -14.82
CA ARG A 244 3.88 22.70 -14.63
C ARG A 244 4.59 23.37 -13.44
N LYS A 245 3.90 24.28 -12.74
CA LYS A 245 4.43 24.97 -11.56
C LYS A 245 4.21 24.12 -10.32
N PHE A 246 5.00 24.38 -9.28
CA PHE A 246 4.91 23.68 -8.01
C PHE A 246 4.59 24.63 -6.86
N ILE A 247 3.89 24.10 -5.85
CA ILE A 247 3.83 24.65 -4.51
C ILE A 247 4.84 23.87 -3.67
N THR A 248 5.70 24.60 -2.96
CA THR A 248 6.77 24.02 -2.16
C THR A 248 6.46 24.19 -0.68
N TYR A 249 6.63 23.11 0.10
CA TYR A 249 6.53 23.10 1.55
C TYR A 249 7.85 22.63 2.14
N LYS A 250 8.41 23.37 3.10
CA LYS A 250 9.69 23.02 3.73
C LYS A 250 9.47 22.66 5.19
N PHE A 251 10.15 21.62 5.64
CA PHE A 251 10.13 21.24 7.05
C PHE A 251 10.92 22.26 7.89
N ASN A 252 10.27 22.89 8.86
CA ASN A 252 10.87 23.91 9.74
C ASN A 252 11.34 23.37 11.10
N GLY A 253 11.42 22.05 11.27
CA GLY A 253 11.69 21.39 12.56
C GLY A 253 10.44 20.88 13.27
N ARG A 254 9.26 21.42 12.93
CA ARG A 254 7.97 21.00 13.49
C ARG A 254 6.95 20.63 12.43
N PHE A 255 6.79 21.46 11.41
CA PHE A 255 5.81 21.30 10.34
C PHE A 255 6.44 21.50 8.97
N PHE A 256 5.84 20.88 7.96
CA PHE A 256 5.95 21.32 6.58
C PHE A 256 5.04 22.52 6.38
N GLU A 257 5.64 23.67 6.08
CA GLU A 257 4.94 24.92 5.82
C GLU A 257 5.22 25.41 4.40
N LYS A 258 4.19 25.96 3.75
CA LYS A 258 4.32 26.52 2.40
C LYS A 258 5.38 27.62 2.40
N MET A 259 6.34 27.51 1.48
CA MET A 259 7.32 28.57 1.22
C MET A 259 6.65 29.73 0.51
N LYS A 260 7.07 30.96 0.84
CA LYS A 260 6.63 32.18 0.16
C LYS A 260 7.20 32.23 -1.25
#